data_AF-A0A434F8M0-F1
#
_entry.id   AF-A0A434F8M0-F1
#
_cell.length_a   1.000
_cell.length_b   1.000
_cell.length_c   1.000
_cell.angle_alpha   90.00
_cell.angle_beta   90.00
_cell.angle_gamma   90.00
#
_symmetry.space_group_name_H-M   'P 1'
#
loop_
_entity.id
_entity.type
_entity.pdbx_description
1 polymer ?
#
loop_
_entity_poly.entity_id
_entity_poly.type
_entity_poly.pdbx_seq_one_letter_code
_entity_poly.pdbx_strand_id
1 'polypeptide(L)' 'MAEPRVMDIKDQPGFRSIAVICLLVLYIPVLILMIFSLNSGSLVTHWEGVTLNWYGSALLNEEFH' A
#
# COMPACT_ATOMS: atom_id res chain seq x y z
N MET A 1 24.15 31.25 -35.99
CA MET A 1 22.96 30.43 -36.31
C MET A 1 22.72 29.55 -35.10
N ALA A 2 21.61 29.75 -34.37
CA ALA A 2 21.30 28.91 -33.21
C ALA A 2 20.54 27.68 -33.71
N GLU A 3 20.99 26.47 -33.36
CA GLU A 3 20.28 25.24 -33.66
C GLU A 3 18.93 25.17 -32.91
N PRO A 4 17.87 24.65 -33.54
CA PRO A 4 16.58 24.50 -32.90
C PRO A 4 16.69 23.43 -31.80
N ARG A 5 16.30 23.79 -30.57
CA ARG A 5 16.25 22.84 -29.45
C ARG A 5 15.18 21.80 -29.76
N VAL A 6 15.60 20.58 -30.07
CA VAL A 6 14.69 19.43 -30.21
C VAL A 6 14.12 19.15 -28.83
N MET A 7 12.82 19.41 -28.68
CA MET A 7 12.10 19.07 -27.46
C MET A 7 12.11 17.55 -27.32
N ASP A 8 12.81 17.02 -26.32
CA ASP A 8 12.87 15.59 -26.07
C ASP A 8 11.48 15.10 -25.61
N ILE A 9 10.78 14.38 -26.50
CA ILE A 9 9.41 13.92 -26.28
C ILE A 9 9.30 12.93 -25.10
N LYS A 10 10.43 12.40 -24.63
CA LYS A 10 10.52 11.43 -23.53
C LYS A 10 10.40 12.09 -22.16
N ASP A 11 10.66 13.39 -22.06
CA ASP A 11 10.45 14.14 -20.83
C ASP A 11 8.97 14.50 -20.71
N GLN A 12 8.19 13.61 -20.10
CA GLN A 12 6.79 13.86 -19.77
C GLN A 12 6.67 14.51 -18.38
N PRO A 13 6.57 15.85 -18.29
CA PRO A 13 6.42 16.53 -17.02
C PRO A 13 5.11 16.09 -16.36
N GLY A 14 5.18 15.67 -15.10
CA GLY A 14 4.02 15.25 -14.31
C GLY A 14 3.72 13.75 -14.30
N PHE A 15 4.34 12.95 -15.17
CA PHE A 15 4.17 11.48 -15.13
C PHE A 15 4.51 10.91 -13.74
N ARG A 16 5.65 11.33 -13.17
CA ARG A 16 6.08 10.92 -11.83
C ARG A 16 5.04 11.24 -10.76
N SER A 17 4.46 12.44 -10.80
CA SER A 17 3.47 12.88 -9.82
C SER A 17 2.19 12.05 -9.91
N ILE A 18 1.70 11.81 -11.12
CA ILE A 18 0.50 10.99 -11.37
C ILE A 18 0.74 9.55 -10.94
N ALA A 19 1.90 8.97 -11.27
CA ALA A 19 2.26 7.62 -10.87
C ALA A 19 2.29 7.46 -9.34
N VAL A 20 2.89 8.41 -8.62
CA VAL A 20 2.92 8.41 -7.15
C VAL A 20 1.51 8.53 -6.57
N ILE A 21 0.69 9.45 -7.07
CA ILE A 21 -0.71 9.59 -6.60
C ILE A 21 -1.49 8.30 -6.84
N CYS A 22 -1.34 7.68 -8.02
CA CYS A 22 -1.97 6.42 -8.35
C CYS A 22 -1.57 5.32 -7.35
N LEU A 23 -0.27 5.18 -7.07
CA LEU A 23 0.22 4.22 -6.07
C LEU A 23 -0.34 4.52 -4.68
N LEU A 24 -0.36 5.77 -4.25
CA LEU A 24 -0.92 6.14 -2.93
C LEU A 24 -2.40 5.76 -2.84
N VAL A 25 -3.21 6.09 -3.84
CA VAL A 25 -4.65 5.76 -3.86
C VAL A 25 -4.87 4.25 -3.80
N LEU A 26 -4.06 3.47 -4.52
CA LEU A 26 -4.19 2.01 -4.55
C LEU A 26 -3.70 1.34 -3.25
N TYR A 27 -2.61 1.82 -2.66
CA TYR A 27 -1.94 1.11 -1.56
C TYR A 27 -2.24 1.66 -0.16
N ILE A 28 -2.62 2.92 0.02
CA ILE A 28 -3.03 3.45 1.33
C ILE A 28 -4.16 2.63 1.98
N PRO A 29 -5.28 2.31 1.30
CA PRO A 29 -6.34 1.54 1.94
C PRO A 29 -5.88 0.14 2.35
N VAL A 30 -5.06 -0.51 1.53
CA VAL A 30 -4.47 -1.82 1.86
C VAL A 30 -3.55 -1.69 3.08
N LEU A 31 -2.72 -0.66 3.13
CA LEU A 31 -1.82 -0.41 4.26
C LEU A 31 -2.60 -0.18 5.57
N ILE A 32 -3.73 0.53 5.51
CA ILE A 32 -4.62 0.72 6.67
C ILE A 32 -5.13 -0.65 7.17
N LEU A 33 -5.56 -1.53 6.27
CA LEU A 33 -5.98 -2.88 6.64
C LEU A 33 -4.84 -3.70 7.23
N MET A 34 -3.62 -3.59 6.69
CA MET A 34 -2.44 -4.25 7.23
C MET A 34 -2.07 -3.75 8.63
N ILE A 35 -2.30 -2.46 8.93
CA ILE A 35 -2.08 -1.93 10.27
C ILE A 35 -3.15 -2.46 11.22
N PHE A 36 -4.42 -2.48 10.80
CA PHE A 36 -5.50 -3.01 11.63
C PHE A 36 -5.41 -4.52 11.88
N SER A 37 -4.83 -5.29 10.96
CA SER A 37 -4.60 -6.72 11.17
C SER A 37 -3.58 -7.03 12.27
N LEU A 38 -2.81 -6.03 12.71
CA LEU A 38 -1.93 -6.14 13.87
C LEU A 38 -2.67 -5.94 15.20
N ASN A 39 -3.93 -5.48 15.19
CA ASN A 39 -4.69 -5.27 16.42
C ASN A 39 -4.98 -6.61 17.11
N SER A 40 -4.70 -6.69 18.41
CA SER A 40 -5.01 -7.88 19.22
C SER A 40 -6.48 -8.05 19.57
N GLY A 41 -7.26 -6.97 19.52
CA GLY A 41 -8.67 -6.94 19.83
C GLY A 41 -9.55 -7.40 18.67
N SER A 42 -10.78 -7.81 18.99
CA SER A 42 -11.79 -8.24 18.00
C SER A 42 -12.52 -7.08 17.33
N LEU A 43 -12.37 -5.85 17.86
CA LEU A 43 -13.05 -4.66 17.38
C LEU A 43 -12.05 -3.65 16.80
N VAL A 44 -12.20 -3.33 15.52
CA VAL A 44 -11.28 -2.43 14.78
C VAL A 44 -11.24 -1.01 15.38
N THR A 45 -12.31 -0.56 16.05
CA THR A 45 -12.41 0.78 16.63
C THR A 45 -11.70 0.92 17.98
N HIS A 46 -11.26 -0.18 18.60
CA HIS A 46 -10.56 -0.17 19.88
C HIS A 46 -9.18 -0.82 19.72
N TRP A 47 -8.12 -0.04 19.94
CA TRP A 47 -6.75 -0.54 19.80
C TRP A 47 -6.29 -1.17 21.11
N GLU A 48 -6.17 -2.50 21.15
CA GLU A 48 -5.86 -3.25 22.37
C GLU A 48 -4.39 -3.67 22.47
N GLY A 49 -3.64 -3.59 21.37
CA GLY A 49 -2.23 -3.99 21.31
C GLY A 49 -1.83 -4.48 19.93
N VAL A 50 -0.55 -4.82 19.77
CA VAL A 50 0.01 -5.42 18.54
C VAL A 50 0.17 -6.92 18.76
N THR A 51 -0.37 -7.75 17.87
CA THR A 51 -0.20 -9.21 17.89
C THR A 51 -0.02 -9.80 16.50
N LEU A 52 0.64 -10.96 16.45
CA LEU A 52 0.73 -11.81 15.26
C LEU A 52 0.16 -13.22 15.50
N ASN A 53 -0.43 -13.49 16.67
CA ASN A 53 -0.83 -14.84 17.07
C ASN A 53 -1.85 -15.47 16.11
N TRP A 54 -2.80 -14.66 15.64
CA TRP A 54 -3.83 -15.10 14.69
C TRP A 54 -3.26 -15.59 13.36
N TYR A 55 -2.13 -15.05 12.91
CA TYR A 55 -1.46 -15.53 11.68
C TYR A 55 -0.95 -16.96 11.86
N GLY A 56 -0.38 -17.27 13.03
CA GLY A 56 0.04 -18.63 13.37
C GLY A 56 -1.15 -19.59 13.41
N SER A 57 -2.22 -19.21 14.09
CA SER A 57 -3.45 -20.00 14.15
C SER A 57 -4.10 -20.20 12.76
N ALA A 58 -4.07 -19.18 11.90
CA ALA A 58 -4.61 -19.26 10.54
C ALA A 58 -3.79 -20.22 9.66
N LEU A 59 -2.47 -20.22 9.78
CA LEU A 59 -1.59 -21.12 9.02
C LEU A 59 -1.68 -22.58 9.47
N LEU A 60 -2.02 -22.81 10.74
CA LEU A 60 -2.18 -24.15 11.32
C LEU A 60 -3.62 -24.68 11.23
N ASN A 61 -4.53 -23.89 10.66
CA ASN A 61 -5.93 -24.29 10.56
C ASN A 61 -6.09 -25.35 9.45
N GLU A 62 -6.49 -26.56 9.84
CA GLU A 62 -6.70 -27.66 8.89
C GLU A 62 -7.91 -27.45 7.96
N GLU A 63 -8.87 -26.57 8.33
CA GLU A 63 -9.99 -26.21 7.45
C GLU A 63 -9.58 -25.32 6.27
N PHE A 64 -8.34 -24.85 6.24
CA PHE A 64 -7.80 -24.09 5.10
C PHE A 64 -7.35 -24.99 3.92
N HIS A 65 -7.39 -26.33 4.07
CA HIS A 65 -6.98 -27.32 3.06
C HIS A 65 -8.16 -27.95 2.30
#